data_AF-A0AA35SF40-F1
#
_entry.id   AF-A0AA35SF40-F1
#
_cell.length_a   1.000
_cell.length_b   1.000
_cell.length_c   1.000
_cell.angle_alpha   90.00
_cell.angle_beta   90.00
_cell.angle_gamma   90.00
#
_symmetry.space_group_name_H-M   'P 1'
#
loop_
_entity.id
_entity.type
_entity.pdbx_description
1 polymer ?
#
loop_
_entity_poly.entity_id
_entity_poly.type
_entity_poly.pdbx_seq_one_letter_code
_entity_poly.pdbx_strand_id
1 'polypeptide(L)'
;MFDIPNAVAGSNHIDIAFESAANYSVRMAGAYPYPVQGGGIYFNDSNRNFVRKPQSDFGWDWGPAFVPTGIWKSIDIISFQDAYVDYIIPKTYFNDTDKSYYASITTCVYLAHNSNPTLTVDVKMECPYVKPIEGDFLADEAGDMCSTLYSAPIVPDNIEPHLWWPAGVGDGTPNLIACNITVNILDGEKQISTFSSSKKIGFRNIKIVQDPVGPSGADGLTFYFMMSTVLYGDVPIYAKGSNFIPMDAFVNRATPSFGRSILQSAVDGNQNMVRVWGGGLYQTSWFYELCDELGLMVWQEFMFADALYPRDKVVHMQ
;
A
#
# COMPACT_ATOMS: atom_id res chain seq x y z
N MET A 1 -14.37 -6.09 -6.79
CA MET A 1 -15.43 -5.37 -7.52
C MET A 1 -16.47 -6.37 -7.98
N PHE A 2 -17.75 -6.02 -7.96
CA PHE A 2 -18.83 -6.87 -8.46
C PHE A 2 -19.59 -6.06 -9.50
N ASP A 3 -19.76 -6.61 -10.71
CA ASP A 3 -20.71 -6.06 -11.66
C ASP A 3 -22.13 -6.33 -11.14
N ILE A 4 -22.95 -5.30 -11.11
CA ILE A 4 -24.34 -5.35 -10.63
C ILE A 4 -25.30 -4.97 -11.77
N PRO A 5 -25.29 -5.70 -12.90
CA PRO A 5 -26.02 -5.31 -14.12
C PRO A 5 -27.55 -5.36 -13.93
N ASN A 6 -28.01 -6.03 -12.88
CA ASN A 6 -29.43 -6.16 -12.52
C ASN A 6 -29.91 -5.06 -11.56
N ALA A 7 -29.04 -4.11 -11.17
CA ALA A 7 -29.46 -2.98 -10.35
C ALA A 7 -30.51 -2.15 -11.11
N VAL A 8 -31.62 -1.83 -10.44
CA VAL A 8 -32.75 -1.12 -11.05
C VAL A 8 -32.77 0.35 -10.65
N ALA A 9 -33.40 1.20 -11.47
CA ALA A 9 -33.73 2.55 -11.05
C ALA A 9 -34.67 2.51 -9.84
N GLY A 10 -34.37 3.32 -8.82
CA GLY A 10 -35.15 3.37 -7.59
C GLY A 10 -34.52 2.56 -6.46
N SER A 11 -35.31 1.73 -5.79
CA SER A 11 -34.88 1.01 -4.58
C SER A 11 -34.25 -0.33 -4.93
N ASN A 12 -33.05 -0.55 -4.40
CA ASN A 12 -32.35 -1.84 -4.44
C ASN A 12 -32.10 -2.28 -3.00
N HIS A 13 -32.01 -3.59 -2.79
CA HIS A 13 -31.64 -4.19 -1.51
C HIS A 13 -30.32 -4.95 -1.66
N ILE A 14 -29.39 -4.72 -0.74
CA ILE A 14 -28.08 -5.39 -0.71
C ILE A 14 -27.99 -6.15 0.61
N ASP A 15 -27.99 -7.48 0.51
CA ASP A 15 -27.79 -8.37 1.65
C ASP A 15 -26.36 -8.88 1.67
N ILE A 16 -25.70 -8.76 2.83
CA ILE A 16 -24.36 -9.30 3.06
C ILE A 16 -24.44 -10.24 4.26
N ALA A 17 -24.44 -11.53 3.97
CA ALA A 17 -24.45 -12.58 4.98
C ALA A 17 -23.01 -13.03 5.29
N PHE A 18 -22.63 -13.02 6.56
CA PHE A 18 -21.31 -13.45 7.00
C PHE A 18 -21.35 -14.85 7.63
N GLU A 19 -20.37 -15.69 7.30
CA GLU A 19 -20.08 -16.92 8.02
C GLU A 19 -19.18 -16.63 9.23
N SER A 20 -19.33 -17.40 10.32
CA SER A 20 -18.39 -17.32 11.45
C SER A 20 -16.99 -17.70 11.00
N ALA A 21 -16.03 -16.79 11.11
CA ALA A 21 -14.63 -17.04 10.74
C ALA A 21 -14.02 -18.21 11.53
N ALA A 22 -14.42 -18.40 12.80
CA ALA A 22 -13.98 -19.55 13.59
C ALA A 22 -14.49 -20.87 13.00
N ASN A 23 -15.79 -20.97 12.69
CA ASN A 23 -16.37 -22.18 12.10
C ASN A 23 -15.79 -22.45 10.70
N TYR A 24 -15.64 -21.41 9.89
CA TYR A 24 -14.98 -21.51 8.58
C TYR A 24 -13.57 -22.08 8.72
N SER A 25 -12.78 -21.55 9.67
CA SER A 25 -11.40 -22.00 9.90
C SER A 25 -11.30 -23.49 10.21
N VAL A 26 -12.21 -24.02 11.04
CA VAL A 26 -12.27 -25.45 11.41
C VAL A 26 -12.67 -26.29 10.19
N ARG A 27 -13.66 -25.84 9.42
CA ARG A 27 -14.12 -26.53 8.21
C ARG A 27 -13.00 -26.64 7.18
N MET A 28 -12.26 -25.55 6.94
CA MET A 28 -11.14 -25.53 6.01
C MET A 28 -9.97 -26.40 6.49
N ALA A 29 -9.62 -26.33 7.78
CA ALA A 29 -8.59 -27.19 8.35
C ALA A 29 -8.93 -28.68 8.25
N GLY A 30 -10.19 -29.06 8.53
CA GLY A 30 -10.67 -30.43 8.45
C GLY A 30 -10.75 -30.99 7.03
N ALA A 31 -10.92 -30.12 6.02
CA ALA A 31 -10.88 -30.50 4.60
C ALA A 31 -9.45 -30.59 4.04
N TYR A 32 -8.45 -30.09 4.77
CA TYR A 32 -7.08 -30.02 4.28
C TYR A 32 -6.36 -31.37 4.45
N PRO A 33 -5.49 -31.81 3.50
CA PRO A 33 -5.01 -33.19 3.48
C PRO A 33 -4.09 -33.63 4.63
N TYR A 34 -3.59 -32.67 5.43
CA TYR A 34 -2.70 -32.93 6.57
C TYR A 34 -2.79 -31.80 7.60
N PRO A 35 -2.45 -32.03 8.87
CA PRO A 35 -2.44 -30.98 9.87
C PRO A 35 -1.47 -29.84 9.52
N VAL A 36 -1.93 -28.58 9.63
CA VAL A 36 -1.10 -27.37 9.47
C VAL A 36 -1.08 -26.62 10.80
N GLN A 37 0.09 -26.53 11.42
CA GLN A 37 0.22 -25.97 12.76
C GLN A 37 -0.02 -24.46 12.77
N GLY A 38 -1.07 -24.02 13.49
CA GLY A 38 -1.49 -22.63 13.52
C GLY A 38 -0.71 -21.71 14.47
N GLY A 39 -0.08 -22.24 15.54
CA GLY A 39 0.65 -21.46 16.56
C GLY A 39 -0.21 -20.38 17.26
N GLY A 40 0.04 -20.10 18.55
CA GLY A 40 -0.64 -18.98 19.25
C GLY A 40 -2.18 -19.00 19.11
N ILE A 41 -2.82 -20.14 19.42
CA ILE A 41 -4.28 -20.28 19.33
C ILE A 41 -4.87 -19.92 20.70
N TYR A 42 -5.54 -18.77 20.79
CA TYR A 42 -6.18 -18.26 22.01
C TYR A 42 -7.70 -18.31 21.96
N PHE A 43 -8.27 -18.61 20.78
CA PHE A 43 -9.69 -18.89 20.58
C PHE A 43 -9.89 -20.40 20.43
N ASN A 44 -10.57 -21.03 21.39
CA ASN A 44 -10.86 -22.47 21.33
C ASN A 44 -11.63 -22.83 20.05
N ASP A 45 -11.42 -24.05 19.56
CA ASP A 45 -12.08 -24.58 18.36
C ASP A 45 -11.92 -23.67 17.13
N SER A 46 -10.68 -23.25 16.86
CA SER A 46 -10.34 -22.47 15.67
C SER A 46 -8.99 -22.85 15.06
N ASN A 47 -8.80 -22.52 13.79
CA ASN A 47 -7.56 -22.69 13.03
C ASN A 47 -7.23 -21.40 12.25
N ARG A 48 -6.83 -20.34 12.97
CA ARG A 48 -6.66 -18.97 12.41
C ARG A 48 -5.87 -18.87 11.11
N ASN A 49 -4.91 -19.78 10.91
CA ASN A 49 -4.04 -19.86 9.75
C ASN A 49 -4.74 -20.31 8.47
N PHE A 50 -5.97 -20.82 8.55
CA PHE A 50 -6.82 -21.16 7.41
C PHE A 50 -7.75 -20.03 6.96
N VAL A 51 -7.67 -18.85 7.60
CA VAL A 51 -8.51 -17.69 7.28
C VAL A 51 -7.63 -16.47 7.01
N ARG A 52 -7.91 -15.75 5.92
CA ARG A 52 -7.22 -14.49 5.59
C ARG A 52 -7.86 -13.29 6.29
N LYS A 53 -7.72 -13.28 7.62
CA LYS A 53 -8.19 -12.24 8.55
C LYS A 53 -7.01 -11.81 9.45
N PRO A 54 -7.06 -10.63 10.13
CA PRO A 54 -6.05 -10.32 11.14
C PRO A 54 -5.88 -11.48 12.10
N GLN A 55 -4.64 -11.96 12.24
CA GLN A 55 -4.36 -13.19 12.97
C GLN A 55 -4.61 -13.01 14.47
N SER A 56 -4.38 -11.80 14.99
CA SER A 56 -4.66 -11.43 16.38
C SER A 56 -6.15 -11.36 16.72
N ASP A 57 -7.06 -11.41 15.74
CA ASP A 57 -8.50 -11.45 16.02
C ASP A 57 -8.91 -12.74 16.75
N PHE A 58 -8.12 -13.81 16.58
CA PHE A 58 -8.23 -15.07 17.32
C PHE A 58 -7.51 -15.03 18.69
N GLY A 59 -7.15 -13.83 19.14
CA GLY A 59 -6.41 -13.55 20.36
C GLY A 59 -4.90 -13.63 20.17
N TRP A 60 -4.17 -13.04 21.12
CA TRP A 60 -2.71 -13.06 21.18
C TRP A 60 -2.24 -13.03 22.64
N ASP A 61 -0.95 -13.15 22.91
CA ASP A 61 -0.41 -13.05 24.28
C ASP A 61 -0.62 -11.67 24.95
N TRP A 62 -1.06 -10.67 24.18
CA TRP A 62 -1.43 -9.32 24.63
C TRP A 62 -2.86 -8.90 24.25
N GLY A 63 -3.63 -9.73 23.55
CA GLY A 63 -4.89 -9.33 22.91
C GLY A 63 -6.04 -10.33 23.11
N PRO A 64 -7.28 -9.87 23.30
CA PRO A 64 -8.44 -10.75 23.46
C PRO A 64 -8.84 -11.41 22.14
N ALA A 65 -9.50 -12.57 22.25
CA ALA A 65 -9.97 -13.35 21.10
C ALA A 65 -11.44 -13.01 20.76
N PHE A 66 -11.69 -11.90 20.06
CA PHE A 66 -13.05 -11.44 19.73
C PHE A 66 -13.59 -11.92 18.37
N VAL A 67 -12.71 -12.29 17.43
CA VAL A 67 -13.04 -12.77 16.07
C VAL A 67 -14.18 -11.94 15.41
N PRO A 68 -14.05 -10.60 15.32
CA PRO A 68 -15.15 -9.74 14.88
C PRO A 68 -15.50 -9.97 13.42
N THR A 69 -16.75 -9.72 13.06
CA THR A 69 -17.26 -9.86 11.70
C THR A 69 -18.01 -8.59 11.30
N GLY A 70 -17.82 -8.15 10.07
CA GLY A 70 -18.53 -7.00 9.54
C GLY A 70 -17.79 -6.28 8.42
N ILE A 71 -18.46 -5.28 7.87
CA ILE A 71 -17.93 -4.41 6.81
C ILE A 71 -17.02 -3.38 7.48
N TRP A 72 -15.71 -3.47 7.24
CA TRP A 72 -14.71 -2.64 7.93
C TRP A 72 -14.15 -1.48 7.09
N LYS A 73 -14.50 -1.41 5.80
CA LYS A 73 -14.17 -0.32 4.86
C LYS A 73 -15.42 0.19 4.15
N SER A 74 -15.31 1.29 3.41
CA SER A 74 -16.42 1.84 2.63
C SER A 74 -16.95 0.83 1.60
N ILE A 75 -18.23 0.97 1.28
CA ILE A 75 -18.87 0.36 0.12
C ILE A 75 -19.33 1.51 -0.76
N ASP A 76 -18.92 1.47 -2.02
CA ASP A 76 -19.19 2.51 -3.00
C ASP A 76 -19.92 1.88 -4.19
N ILE A 77 -20.93 2.58 -4.72
CA ILE A 77 -21.60 2.22 -5.99
C ILE A 77 -21.04 3.15 -7.06
N ILE A 78 -20.37 2.56 -8.05
CA ILE A 78 -19.74 3.30 -9.15
C ILE A 78 -20.58 3.08 -10.40
N SER A 79 -21.14 4.16 -10.95
CA SER A 79 -21.85 4.15 -12.22
C SER A 79 -21.06 4.95 -13.25
N PHE A 80 -20.79 4.34 -14.40
CA PHE A 80 -20.09 4.94 -15.53
C PHE A 80 -20.69 4.40 -16.83
N GLN A 81 -20.46 5.10 -17.95
CA GLN A 81 -20.97 4.70 -19.26
C GLN A 81 -19.92 3.94 -20.06
N ASP A 82 -18.83 4.60 -20.42
CA ASP A 82 -17.81 4.03 -21.30
C ASP A 82 -16.61 3.50 -20.51
N ALA A 83 -16.01 4.34 -19.67
CA ALA A 83 -14.88 3.97 -18.84
C ALA A 83 -14.86 4.74 -17.51
N TYR A 84 -14.15 4.20 -16.52
CA TYR A 84 -13.79 4.93 -15.31
C TYR A 84 -12.32 4.69 -14.95
N VAL A 85 -11.71 5.66 -14.27
CA VAL A 85 -10.34 5.52 -13.76
C VAL A 85 -10.38 4.71 -12.46
N ASP A 86 -9.81 3.50 -12.48
CA ASP A 86 -9.81 2.60 -11.33
C ASP A 86 -8.77 2.99 -10.29
N TYR A 87 -7.52 3.11 -10.71
CA TYR A 87 -6.47 3.63 -9.85
C TYR A 87 -5.35 4.32 -10.59
N ILE A 88 -4.67 5.18 -9.85
CA ILE A 88 -3.45 5.86 -10.28
C ILE A 88 -2.39 5.69 -9.20
N ILE A 89 -1.24 5.16 -9.60
CA ILE A 89 -0.13 4.88 -8.69
C ILE A 89 1.12 5.59 -9.21
N PRO A 90 1.46 6.76 -8.63
CA PRO A 90 2.78 7.33 -8.85
C PRO A 90 3.84 6.56 -8.07
N LYS A 91 5.02 6.38 -8.66
CA LYS A 91 6.20 5.76 -8.01
C LYS A 91 7.45 6.55 -8.33
N THR A 92 8.36 6.63 -7.37
CA THR A 92 9.69 7.19 -7.57
C THR A 92 10.75 6.12 -7.37
N TYR A 93 11.85 6.23 -8.10
CA TYR A 93 13.00 5.36 -7.93
C TYR A 93 14.29 6.11 -8.27
N PHE A 94 15.41 5.57 -7.79
CA PHE A 94 16.74 6.06 -8.10
C PHE A 94 17.46 5.03 -8.96
N ASN A 95 18.09 5.46 -10.05
CA ASN A 95 18.88 4.59 -10.90
C ASN A 95 20.37 4.75 -10.57
N ASP A 96 20.97 3.67 -10.06
CA ASP A 96 22.37 3.66 -9.65
C ASP A 96 23.36 3.80 -10.81
N THR A 97 22.96 3.49 -12.04
CA THR A 97 23.84 3.54 -13.22
C THR A 97 24.07 4.96 -13.72
N ASP A 98 23.02 5.76 -13.83
CA ASP A 98 23.09 7.15 -14.33
C ASP A 98 23.03 8.20 -13.21
N LYS A 99 22.93 7.75 -11.95
CA LYS A 99 22.86 8.59 -10.76
C LYS A 99 21.72 9.62 -10.80
N SER A 100 20.59 9.24 -11.39
CA SER A 100 19.41 10.10 -11.52
C SER A 100 18.18 9.54 -10.82
N TYR A 101 17.30 10.43 -10.40
CA TYR A 101 15.97 10.07 -9.92
C TYR A 101 15.00 9.97 -11.10
N TYR A 102 13.97 9.16 -10.91
CA TYR A 102 12.89 9.00 -11.86
C TYR A 102 11.56 8.95 -11.13
N ALA A 103 10.51 9.36 -11.84
CA ALA A 103 9.14 9.14 -11.44
C ALA A 103 8.40 8.37 -12.55
N SER A 104 7.40 7.61 -12.16
CA SER A 104 6.48 6.93 -13.06
C SER A 104 5.07 7.08 -12.55
N ILE A 105 4.10 7.00 -13.46
CA ILE A 105 2.69 7.01 -13.14
C ILE A 105 2.03 5.83 -13.85
N THR A 106 1.56 4.87 -13.07
CA THR A 106 0.71 3.79 -13.59
C THR A 106 -0.75 4.23 -13.46
N THR A 107 -1.46 4.26 -14.57
CA THR A 107 -2.89 4.57 -14.64
C THR A 107 -3.62 3.34 -15.15
N CYS A 108 -4.66 2.92 -14.43
CA CYS A 108 -5.56 1.87 -14.86
C CYS A 108 -6.96 2.42 -15.02
N VAL A 109 -7.57 2.12 -16.15
CA VAL A 109 -8.96 2.41 -16.45
C VAL A 109 -9.70 1.10 -16.65
N TYR A 110 -10.96 1.06 -16.25
CA TYR A 110 -11.83 -0.05 -16.58
C TYR A 110 -12.75 0.38 -17.73
N LEU A 111 -12.77 -0.41 -18.80
CA LEU A 111 -13.61 -0.20 -19.97
C LEU A 111 -14.87 -1.07 -19.90
N ALA A 112 -16.03 -0.47 -20.15
CA ALA A 112 -17.31 -1.19 -20.17
C ALA A 112 -17.37 -2.17 -21.36
N HIS A 113 -18.02 -3.32 -21.14
CA HIS A 113 -18.07 -4.44 -22.10
C HIS A 113 -18.69 -4.14 -23.48
N ASN A 114 -19.29 -2.95 -23.67
CA ASN A 114 -20.04 -2.55 -24.86
C ASN A 114 -19.61 -1.21 -25.49
N SER A 115 -18.49 -0.60 -25.05
CA SER A 115 -18.01 0.64 -25.67
C SER A 115 -17.28 0.33 -26.99
N ASN A 116 -18.02 0.33 -28.11
CA ASN A 116 -17.47 0.61 -29.44
C ASN A 116 -17.37 2.13 -29.57
N PRO A 117 -16.38 2.74 -28.91
CA PRO A 117 -15.09 2.89 -29.59
C PRO A 117 -13.87 2.59 -28.72
N THR A 118 -12.74 2.34 -29.39
CA THR A 118 -11.40 2.48 -28.79
C THR A 118 -11.29 3.87 -28.17
N LEU A 119 -11.04 3.93 -26.87
CA LEU A 119 -10.84 5.19 -26.15
C LEU A 119 -9.37 5.51 -26.05
N THR A 120 -9.03 6.79 -26.14
CA THR A 120 -7.70 7.29 -25.80
C THR A 120 -7.70 7.78 -24.36
N VAL A 121 -6.70 7.37 -23.59
CA VAL A 121 -6.50 7.79 -22.19
C VAL A 121 -5.26 8.67 -22.11
N ASP A 122 -5.48 9.98 -22.05
CA ASP A 122 -4.41 10.97 -21.91
C ASP A 122 -4.09 11.17 -20.44
N VAL A 123 -2.85 10.95 -20.05
CA VAL A 123 -2.39 11.06 -18.67
C VAL A 123 -1.34 12.16 -18.58
N LYS A 124 -1.51 13.07 -17.60
CA LYS A 124 -0.53 14.12 -17.28
C LYS A 124 -0.27 14.16 -15.79
N MET A 125 1.00 14.17 -15.39
CA MET A 125 1.46 14.41 -14.02
C MET A 125 2.42 15.60 -13.98
N GLU A 126 2.09 16.57 -13.14
CA GLU A 126 2.87 17.79 -12.93
C GLU A 126 3.33 17.87 -11.47
N CYS A 127 4.63 17.83 -11.26
CA CYS A 127 5.26 17.99 -9.96
C CYS A 127 6.26 19.16 -10.01
N PRO A 128 6.43 19.92 -8.92
CA PRO A 128 7.61 20.75 -8.74
C PRO A 128 8.91 19.96 -8.98
N TYR A 129 9.93 20.61 -9.55
CA TYR A 129 11.29 20.07 -9.78
C TYR A 129 11.41 18.93 -10.80
N VAL A 130 10.30 18.39 -11.28
CA VAL A 130 10.23 17.29 -12.26
C VAL A 130 9.62 17.84 -13.54
N LYS A 131 10.21 17.52 -14.70
CA LYS A 131 9.56 17.83 -15.98
C LYS A 131 8.22 17.09 -16.05
N PRO A 132 7.15 17.71 -16.59
CA PRO A 132 5.85 17.03 -16.70
C PRO A 132 5.98 15.65 -17.35
N ILE A 133 5.29 14.66 -16.78
CA ILE A 133 5.11 13.36 -17.40
C ILE A 133 3.79 13.41 -18.15
N GLU A 134 3.82 13.22 -19.45
CA GLU A 134 2.63 13.25 -20.29
C GLU A 134 2.72 12.17 -21.38
N GLY A 135 1.56 11.64 -21.75
CA GLY A 135 1.44 10.60 -22.77
C GLY A 135 0.05 9.99 -22.75
N ASP A 136 -0.21 9.13 -23.72
CA ASP A 136 -1.49 8.50 -23.95
C ASP A 136 -1.36 6.98 -24.12
N PHE A 137 -2.47 6.28 -23.99
CA PHE A 137 -2.60 4.89 -24.38
C PHE A 137 -4.04 4.58 -24.81
N LEU A 138 -4.21 3.50 -25.58
CA LEU A 138 -5.51 3.05 -26.03
C LEU A 138 -6.11 2.07 -25.02
N ALA A 139 -7.40 2.27 -24.72
CA ALA A 139 -8.25 1.29 -24.06
C ALA A 139 -9.24 0.74 -25.10
N ASP A 140 -8.98 -0.47 -25.58
CA ASP A 140 -9.69 -1.11 -26.69
C ASP A 140 -10.29 -2.48 -26.34
N GLU A 141 -10.01 -3.01 -25.15
CA GLU A 141 -10.57 -4.24 -24.63
C GLU A 141 -11.35 -4.00 -23.33
N ALA A 142 -12.46 -4.72 -23.17
CA ALA A 142 -13.29 -4.65 -21.97
C ALA A 142 -12.52 -5.12 -20.72
N GLY A 143 -12.74 -4.43 -19.60
CA GLY A 143 -12.05 -4.72 -18.34
C GLY A 143 -10.90 -3.76 -18.05
N ASP A 144 -9.95 -4.21 -17.22
CA ASP A 144 -8.85 -3.39 -16.72
C ASP A 144 -7.75 -3.21 -17.78
N MET A 145 -7.55 -1.95 -18.16
CA MET A 145 -6.48 -1.52 -19.07
C MET A 145 -5.53 -0.58 -18.34
N CYS A 146 -4.25 -0.94 -18.31
CA CYS A 146 -3.24 -0.25 -17.53
C CYS A 146 -2.05 0.17 -18.39
N SER A 147 -1.56 1.39 -18.19
CA SER A 147 -0.30 1.86 -18.78
C SER A 147 0.56 2.56 -17.73
N THR A 148 1.88 2.54 -17.95
CA THR A 148 2.85 3.26 -17.12
C THR A 148 3.64 4.23 -17.97
N LEU A 149 3.57 5.51 -17.61
CA LEU A 149 4.42 6.55 -18.18
C LEU A 149 5.61 6.80 -17.25
N TYR A 150 6.75 7.15 -17.84
CA TYR A 150 8.01 7.39 -17.14
C TYR A 150 8.49 8.81 -17.37
N SER A 151 9.11 9.41 -16.36
CA SER A 151 9.73 10.71 -16.49
C SER A 151 11.02 10.62 -17.30
N ALA A 152 11.44 11.75 -17.86
CA ALA A 152 12.85 11.97 -18.17
C ALA A 152 13.71 11.87 -16.87
N PRO A 153 15.04 11.65 -16.98
CA PRO A 153 15.93 11.67 -15.82
C PRO A 153 15.81 13.00 -15.05
N ILE A 154 15.63 12.90 -13.73
CA ILE A 154 15.55 14.04 -12.82
C ILE A 154 16.93 14.24 -12.22
N VAL A 155 17.55 15.37 -12.57
CA VAL A 155 18.92 15.70 -12.14
C VAL A 155 18.95 15.89 -10.62
N PRO A 156 19.94 15.31 -9.90
CA PRO A 156 20.08 15.44 -8.45
C PRO A 156 20.00 16.87 -7.92
N ASP A 157 20.66 17.82 -8.57
CA ASP A 157 20.64 19.26 -8.22
C ASP A 157 19.23 19.84 -8.05
N ASN A 158 18.25 19.34 -8.81
CA ASN A 158 16.87 19.82 -8.77
C ASN A 158 16.06 19.17 -7.64
N ILE A 159 16.35 17.92 -7.29
CA ILE A 159 15.45 17.10 -6.44
C ILE A 159 16.04 16.78 -5.07
N GLU A 160 17.36 16.68 -4.94
CA GLU A 160 18.01 16.32 -3.67
C GLU A 160 17.81 17.34 -2.54
N PRO A 161 17.71 18.66 -2.79
CA PRO A 161 17.30 19.63 -1.77
C PRO A 161 15.87 19.41 -1.24
N HIS A 162 15.08 18.55 -1.89
CA HIS A 162 13.65 18.32 -1.63
C HIS A 162 13.32 16.85 -1.38
N LEU A 163 14.30 16.01 -1.00
CA LEU A 163 14.04 14.61 -0.66
C LEU A 163 13.22 14.49 0.61
N TRP A 164 12.51 13.38 0.70
CA TRP A 164 11.93 12.89 1.92
C TRP A 164 13.01 12.21 2.77
N TRP A 165 13.18 12.69 4.01
CA TRP A 165 14.07 12.10 5.00
C TRP A 165 13.30 11.52 6.18
N PRO A 166 13.75 10.38 6.76
CA PRO A 166 13.21 9.90 8.03
C PRO A 166 13.46 10.89 9.16
N ALA A 167 12.56 10.88 10.16
CA ALA A 167 12.63 11.76 11.32
C ALA A 167 13.96 11.62 12.07
N GLY A 168 14.62 12.75 12.33
CA GLY A 168 15.86 12.80 13.11
C GLY A 168 17.06 12.09 12.46
N VAL A 169 17.06 11.93 11.13
CA VAL A 169 18.19 11.41 10.36
C VAL A 169 18.82 12.56 9.56
N GLY A 170 20.10 12.84 9.82
CA GLY A 170 20.80 13.97 9.21
C GLY A 170 20.19 15.32 9.62
N ASP A 171 20.31 16.32 8.77
CA ASP A 171 19.64 17.62 8.82
C ASP A 171 18.35 17.66 7.97
N GLY A 172 17.98 16.51 7.40
CA GLY A 172 16.89 16.39 6.44
C GLY A 172 15.50 16.48 7.07
N THR A 173 14.54 16.91 6.25
CA THR A 173 13.12 16.96 6.57
C THR A 173 12.32 15.99 5.70
N PRO A 174 11.17 15.45 6.16
CA PRO A 174 10.30 14.58 5.36
C PRO A 174 9.54 15.39 4.29
N ASN A 175 10.24 15.88 3.27
CA ASN A 175 9.61 16.68 2.22
C ASN A 175 8.68 15.82 1.36
N LEU A 176 7.47 16.35 1.15
CA LEU A 176 6.45 15.75 0.30
C LEU A 176 6.08 16.74 -0.81
N ILE A 177 6.35 16.35 -2.05
CA ILE A 177 6.10 17.16 -3.23
C ILE A 177 4.67 16.92 -3.69
N ALA A 178 3.85 17.97 -3.74
CA ALA A 178 2.49 17.88 -4.26
C ALA A 178 2.53 17.81 -5.80
N CYS A 179 2.02 16.72 -6.34
CA CYS A 179 1.94 16.45 -7.76
C CYS A 179 0.48 16.41 -8.22
N ASN A 180 0.14 17.21 -9.22
CA ASN A 180 -1.19 17.22 -9.81
C ASN A 180 -1.23 16.22 -10.95
N ILE A 181 -2.28 15.39 -10.96
CA ILE A 181 -2.49 14.37 -11.96
C ILE A 181 -3.83 14.64 -12.63
N THR A 182 -3.83 14.64 -13.96
CA THR A 182 -5.04 14.69 -14.79
C THR A 182 -5.06 13.49 -15.70
N VAL A 183 -6.22 12.85 -15.80
CA VAL A 183 -6.50 11.77 -16.76
C VAL A 183 -7.73 12.17 -17.55
N ASN A 184 -7.57 12.35 -18.86
CA ASN A 184 -8.69 12.60 -19.77
C ASN A 184 -8.97 11.33 -20.56
N ILE A 185 -10.24 10.96 -20.66
CA ILE A 185 -10.69 9.86 -21.50
C ILE A 185 -11.38 10.48 -22.71
N LEU A 186 -10.95 10.07 -23.90
CA LEU A 186 -11.41 10.60 -25.18
C LEU A 186 -11.99 9.51 -26.07
N ASP A 187 -13.05 9.87 -26.78
CA ASP A 187 -13.60 9.14 -27.94
C ASP A 187 -13.27 9.96 -29.19
N GLY A 188 -12.25 9.55 -29.94
CA GLY A 188 -11.66 10.37 -31.00
C GLY A 188 -11.13 11.70 -30.43
N GLU A 189 -11.61 12.83 -30.96
CA GLU A 189 -11.25 14.18 -30.46
C GLU A 189 -12.16 14.65 -29.31
N LYS A 190 -13.22 13.89 -28.98
CA LYS A 190 -14.19 14.28 -27.96
C LYS A 190 -13.76 13.77 -26.60
N GLN A 191 -13.46 14.68 -25.68
CA GLN A 191 -13.27 14.35 -24.27
C GLN A 191 -14.61 13.93 -23.63
N ILE A 192 -14.67 12.70 -23.12
CA ILE A 192 -15.87 12.11 -22.51
C ILE A 192 -15.81 12.12 -20.98
N SER A 193 -14.62 12.10 -20.39
CA SER A 193 -14.43 12.16 -18.94
C SER A 193 -13.08 12.79 -18.57
N THR A 194 -13.03 13.42 -17.40
CA THR A 194 -11.80 13.93 -16.79
C THR A 194 -11.76 13.56 -15.33
N PHE A 195 -10.63 12.99 -14.93
CA PHE A 195 -10.28 12.77 -13.54
C PHE A 195 -9.10 13.68 -13.17
N SER A 196 -9.19 14.35 -12.03
CA SER A 196 -8.09 15.14 -11.49
C SER A 196 -7.85 14.76 -10.03
N SER A 197 -6.58 14.62 -9.65
CA SER A 197 -6.18 14.38 -8.26
C SER A 197 -4.87 15.09 -7.95
N SER A 198 -4.61 15.29 -6.66
CA SER A 198 -3.30 15.72 -6.18
C SER A 198 -2.74 14.64 -5.26
N LYS A 199 -1.49 14.24 -5.49
CA LYS A 199 -0.77 13.23 -4.71
C LYS A 199 0.50 13.83 -4.15
N LYS A 200 0.75 13.62 -2.86
CA LYS A 200 2.01 13.97 -2.21
C LYS A 200 3.03 12.84 -2.45
N ILE A 201 4.21 13.17 -2.95
CA ILE A 201 5.27 12.21 -3.29
C ILE A 201 6.55 12.56 -2.53
N GLY A 202 7.09 11.61 -1.78
CA GLY A 202 8.40 11.73 -1.13
C GLY A 202 9.48 11.02 -1.93
N PHE A 203 10.33 11.79 -2.64
CA PHE A 203 11.50 11.23 -3.33
C PHE A 203 12.54 10.80 -2.31
N ARG A 204 13.03 9.58 -2.42
CA ARG A 204 14.03 9.00 -1.50
C ARG A 204 14.74 7.83 -2.14
N ASN A 205 15.97 7.58 -1.68
CA ASN A 205 16.78 6.45 -2.11
C ASN A 205 17.33 5.75 -0.86
N ILE A 206 16.50 4.89 -0.28
CA ILE A 206 16.83 4.10 0.92
C ILE A 206 17.10 2.67 0.49
N LYS A 207 18.27 2.15 0.87
CA LYS A 207 18.73 0.80 0.53
C LYS A 207 18.98 -0.01 1.79
N ILE A 208 18.91 -1.34 1.68
CA ILE A 208 19.42 -2.26 2.69
C ILE A 208 20.84 -2.63 2.29
N VAL A 209 21.79 -2.38 3.19
CA VAL A 209 23.20 -2.71 3.00
C VAL A 209 23.52 -4.02 3.70
N GLN A 210 24.19 -4.92 2.96
CA GLN A 210 24.57 -6.27 3.40
C GLN A 210 26.02 -6.60 3.01
N ASP A 211 26.93 -5.68 3.29
CA ASP A 211 28.36 -5.85 3.03
C ASP A 211 28.99 -6.88 3.96
N PRO A 212 30.03 -7.61 3.53
CA PRO A 212 30.78 -8.54 4.38
C PRO A 212 31.37 -7.88 5.63
N VAL A 213 31.29 -8.57 6.76
CA VAL A 213 31.91 -8.15 8.03
C VAL A 213 33.25 -8.86 8.22
N GLY A 214 34.28 -8.09 8.58
CA GLY A 214 35.64 -8.58 8.78
C GLY A 214 36.46 -8.74 7.48
N PRO A 215 37.77 -9.02 7.58
CA PRO A 215 38.70 -8.99 6.43
C PRO A 215 38.39 -9.99 5.31
N SER A 216 37.63 -11.05 5.62
CA SER A 216 37.28 -12.14 4.71
C SER A 216 35.77 -12.36 4.55
N GLY A 217 34.93 -11.55 5.21
CA GLY A 217 33.48 -11.80 5.28
C GLY A 217 33.07 -13.00 6.13
N ALA A 218 34.00 -13.64 6.83
CA ALA A 218 33.74 -14.85 7.62
C ALA A 218 32.80 -14.59 8.82
N ASP A 219 32.68 -13.35 9.26
CA ASP A 219 31.86 -12.96 10.42
C ASP A 219 30.40 -12.66 10.04
N GLY A 220 30.05 -12.78 8.74
CA GLY A 220 28.72 -12.59 8.22
C GLY A 220 28.56 -11.33 7.37
N LEU A 221 27.31 -10.86 7.26
CA LEU A 221 26.95 -9.66 6.51
C LEU A 221 26.39 -8.61 7.47
N THR A 222 26.61 -7.35 7.14
CA THR A 222 25.88 -6.24 7.76
C THR A 222 24.38 -6.33 7.40
N PHE A 223 23.54 -5.61 8.14
CA PHE A 223 22.13 -5.43 7.79
C PHE A 223 21.67 -4.10 8.38
N TYR A 224 21.68 -3.05 7.56
CA TYR A 224 21.23 -1.73 7.97
C TYR A 224 20.65 -0.95 6.80
N PHE A 225 19.91 0.11 7.12
CA PHE A 225 19.35 1.01 6.12
C PHE A 225 20.33 2.13 5.80
N MET A 226 20.43 2.53 4.55
CA MET A 226 21.27 3.65 4.13
C MET A 226 20.47 4.57 3.21
N MET A 227 20.43 5.85 3.55
CA MET A 227 19.97 6.89 2.64
C MET A 227 21.15 7.29 1.75
N SER A 228 21.00 7.17 0.45
CA SER A 228 22.08 7.41 -0.50
C SER A 228 21.73 8.58 -1.42
N THR A 229 22.58 9.59 -1.46
CA THR A 229 22.39 10.80 -2.27
C THR A 229 23.65 11.09 -3.09
N VAL A 230 23.51 11.82 -4.18
CA VAL A 230 24.62 12.22 -5.05
C VAL A 230 25.34 13.44 -4.49
N LEU A 231 24.60 14.43 -3.96
CA LEU A 231 25.13 15.71 -3.49
C LEU A 231 25.62 15.67 -2.05
N TYR A 232 24.95 14.91 -1.18
CA TYR A 232 25.23 14.87 0.25
C TYR A 232 25.93 13.58 0.70
N GLY A 233 26.10 12.63 -0.23
CA GLY A 233 26.70 11.32 0.01
C GLY A 233 25.75 10.36 0.74
N ASP A 234 26.35 9.31 1.29
CA ASP A 234 25.64 8.23 1.95
C ASP A 234 25.51 8.47 3.46
N VAL A 235 24.30 8.33 3.98
CA VAL A 235 23.96 8.51 5.39
C VAL A 235 23.39 7.20 5.93
N PRO A 236 24.10 6.46 6.79
CA PRO A 236 23.57 5.27 7.42
C PRO A 236 22.43 5.64 8.38
N ILE A 237 21.38 4.84 8.36
CA ILE A 237 20.17 5.05 9.16
C ILE A 237 20.09 3.97 10.23
N TYR A 238 20.28 4.38 11.48
CA TYR A 238 19.98 3.53 12.62
C TYR A 238 18.47 3.52 12.87
N ALA A 239 17.82 2.37 12.69
CA ALA A 239 16.39 2.22 12.91
C ALA A 239 16.07 2.26 14.41
N LYS A 240 15.39 3.32 14.84
CA LYS A 240 14.89 3.52 16.21
C LYS A 240 13.37 3.44 16.15
N GLY A 241 12.77 2.46 16.79
CA GLY A 241 11.37 2.19 16.51
C GLY A 241 10.70 1.22 17.45
N SER A 242 9.46 0.90 17.09
CA SER A 242 8.60 -0.03 17.80
C SER A 242 7.77 -0.86 16.81
N ASN A 243 7.20 -1.95 17.30
CA ASN A 243 6.25 -2.76 16.55
C ASN A 243 4.86 -2.16 16.69
N PHE A 244 4.21 -1.88 15.55
CA PHE A 244 2.86 -1.36 15.47
C PHE A 244 1.87 -2.51 15.30
N ILE A 245 0.92 -2.58 16.22
CA ILE A 245 -0.19 -3.56 16.24
C ILE A 245 -1.52 -2.85 15.95
N PRO A 246 -2.63 -3.57 15.71
CA PRO A 246 -3.93 -2.93 15.52
C PRO A 246 -4.30 -2.02 16.70
N MET A 247 -4.81 -0.83 16.40
CA MET A 247 -5.14 0.22 17.40
C MET A 247 -6.35 -0.15 18.28
N ASP A 248 -7.19 -1.06 17.82
CA ASP A 248 -8.36 -1.58 18.53
C ASP A 248 -8.65 -2.98 17.97
N ALA A 249 -9.25 -3.84 18.79
CA ALA A 249 -9.74 -5.15 18.32
C ALA A 249 -10.94 -5.00 17.35
N PHE A 250 -11.65 -3.87 17.41
CA PHE A 250 -12.64 -3.46 16.42
C PHE A 250 -12.06 -2.34 15.57
N VAL A 251 -11.44 -2.72 14.44
CA VAL A 251 -10.64 -1.82 13.59
C VAL A 251 -11.35 -0.55 13.13
N ASN A 252 -12.69 -0.56 13.04
CA ASN A 252 -13.51 0.58 12.67
C ASN A 252 -13.59 1.68 13.73
N ARG A 253 -13.14 1.42 14.97
CA ARG A 253 -13.03 2.43 16.04
C ARG A 253 -11.76 3.26 15.93
N ALA A 254 -10.76 2.80 15.16
CA ALA A 254 -9.54 3.56 14.93
C ALA A 254 -9.86 4.78 14.06
N THR A 255 -9.46 5.96 14.54
CA THR A 255 -9.67 7.24 13.84
C THR A 255 -8.33 7.85 13.40
N PRO A 256 -8.30 8.67 12.32
CA PRO A 256 -7.08 9.37 11.91
C PRO A 256 -6.45 10.22 13.02
N SER A 257 -7.27 10.88 13.85
CA SER A 257 -6.81 11.67 14.99
C SER A 257 -6.13 10.82 16.06
N PHE A 258 -6.69 9.65 16.37
CA PHE A 258 -6.07 8.73 17.32
C PHE A 258 -4.77 8.16 16.77
N GLY A 259 -4.78 7.70 15.51
CA GLY A 259 -3.57 7.23 14.85
C GLY A 259 -2.47 8.30 14.77
N ARG A 260 -2.82 9.55 14.48
CA ARG A 260 -1.86 10.67 14.54
C ARG A 260 -1.28 10.84 15.94
N SER A 261 -2.08 10.76 17.00
CA SER A 261 -1.55 10.89 18.36
C SER A 261 -0.53 9.80 18.71
N ILE A 262 -0.77 8.56 18.28
CA ILE A 262 0.17 7.44 18.49
C ILE A 262 1.46 7.65 17.69
N LEU A 263 1.35 7.95 16.40
CA LEU A 263 2.51 8.14 15.53
C LEU A 263 3.33 9.38 15.90
N GLN A 264 2.67 10.47 16.29
CA GLN A 264 3.35 11.65 16.82
C GLN A 264 4.09 11.32 18.12
N SER A 265 3.49 10.54 19.01
CA SER A 265 4.17 10.09 20.23
C SER A 265 5.43 9.27 19.93
N ALA A 266 5.44 8.49 18.84
CA ALA A 266 6.65 7.79 18.39
C ALA A 266 7.75 8.77 17.95
N VAL A 267 7.40 9.79 17.16
CA VAL A 267 8.35 10.85 16.74
C VAL A 267 8.86 11.64 17.95
N ASP A 268 7.98 12.05 18.85
CA ASP A 268 8.34 12.77 20.09
C ASP A 268 9.24 11.90 20.99
N GLY A 269 9.07 10.58 20.91
CA GLY A 269 9.95 9.56 21.50
C GLY A 269 11.25 9.31 20.71
N ASN A 270 11.59 10.14 19.72
CA ASN A 270 12.76 10.03 18.85
C ASN A 270 12.84 8.77 17.98
N GLN A 271 11.70 8.15 17.67
CA GLN A 271 11.61 7.06 16.72
C GLN A 271 11.60 7.58 15.28
N ASN A 272 12.15 6.78 14.37
CA ASN A 272 12.19 7.05 12.92
C ASN A 272 11.65 5.87 12.10
N MET A 273 11.21 4.79 12.74
CA MET A 273 10.64 3.63 12.08
C MET A 273 9.55 2.98 12.93
N VAL A 274 8.50 2.49 12.28
CA VAL A 274 7.53 1.57 12.86
C VAL A 274 7.48 0.28 12.03
N ARG A 275 7.39 -0.87 12.70
CA ARG A 275 7.15 -2.18 12.04
C ARG A 275 5.67 -2.52 12.11
N VAL A 276 4.97 -2.52 10.98
CA VAL A 276 3.58 -3.00 10.92
C VAL A 276 3.62 -4.53 10.99
N TRP A 277 3.29 -5.07 12.16
CA TRP A 277 3.42 -6.49 12.48
C TRP A 277 2.40 -7.36 11.73
N GLY A 278 2.86 -8.50 11.21
CA GLY A 278 2.14 -9.38 10.30
C GLY A 278 0.98 -10.17 10.89
N GLY A 279 0.76 -10.14 12.21
CA GLY A 279 -0.46 -10.71 12.77
C GLY A 279 -1.61 -9.73 12.88
N GLY A 280 -1.39 -8.44 12.55
CA GLY A 280 -2.42 -7.41 12.50
C GLY A 280 -3.10 -7.33 11.13
N LEU A 281 -3.24 -6.09 10.62
CA LEU A 281 -3.76 -5.79 9.30
C LEU A 281 -2.84 -4.82 8.55
N TYR A 282 -2.95 -4.82 7.22
CA TYR A 282 -2.56 -3.66 6.42
C TYR A 282 -3.36 -2.47 6.91
N GLN A 283 -2.68 -1.39 7.28
CA GLN A 283 -3.35 -0.23 7.86
C GLN A 283 -4.16 0.52 6.79
N THR A 284 -4.96 1.48 7.24
CA THR A 284 -5.69 2.40 6.36
C THR A 284 -4.74 3.34 5.61
N SER A 285 -5.18 3.92 4.49
CA SER A 285 -4.33 4.85 3.71
C SER A 285 -3.81 6.01 4.56
N TRP A 286 -4.68 6.58 5.40
CA TRP A 286 -4.33 7.69 6.28
C TRP A 286 -3.19 7.33 7.24
N PHE A 287 -3.01 6.06 7.64
CA PHE A 287 -1.89 5.68 8.52
C PHE A 287 -0.56 5.88 7.79
N TYR A 288 -0.46 5.43 6.54
CA TYR A 288 0.75 5.57 5.74
C TYR A 288 1.01 7.03 5.38
N GLU A 289 -0.04 7.79 5.07
CA GLU A 289 0.05 9.24 4.84
C GLU A 289 0.57 9.98 6.09
N LEU A 290 0.14 9.57 7.29
CA LEU A 290 0.68 10.11 8.54
C LEU A 290 2.16 9.74 8.73
N CYS A 291 2.56 8.50 8.44
CA CYS A 291 3.96 8.10 8.49
C CYS A 291 4.82 8.91 7.52
N ASP A 292 4.33 9.13 6.30
CA ASP A 292 4.99 9.97 5.30
C ASP A 292 5.15 11.41 5.82
N GLU A 293 4.09 12.01 6.36
CA GLU A 293 4.14 13.39 6.89
C GLU A 293 5.05 13.53 8.11
N LEU A 294 5.11 12.50 8.95
CA LEU A 294 5.86 12.51 10.20
C LEU A 294 7.32 12.05 10.02
N GLY A 295 7.71 11.58 8.84
CA GLY A 295 9.05 11.03 8.60
C GLY A 295 9.27 9.65 9.23
N LEU A 296 8.23 8.86 9.47
CA LEU A 296 8.36 7.50 10.00
C LEU A 296 8.52 6.51 8.85
N MET A 297 9.66 5.84 8.79
CA MET A 297 9.80 4.67 7.91
C MET A 297 8.86 3.55 8.36
N VAL A 298 8.39 2.76 7.41
CA VAL A 298 7.51 1.62 7.70
C VAL A 298 8.18 0.32 7.26
N TRP A 299 8.52 -0.55 8.22
CA TRP A 299 8.77 -1.95 7.92
C TRP A 299 7.42 -2.65 7.80
N GLN A 300 6.99 -2.88 6.57
CA GLN A 300 5.71 -3.54 6.28
C GLN A 300 5.88 -5.05 6.18
N GLU A 301 5.25 -5.80 7.09
CA GLU A 301 5.12 -7.24 6.92
C GLU A 301 3.92 -7.58 6.03
N PHE A 302 3.98 -8.73 5.36
CA PHE A 302 2.75 -9.36 4.90
C PHE A 302 2.00 -9.93 6.10
N MET A 303 0.66 -10.00 6.02
CA MET A 303 -0.17 -10.37 7.17
C MET A 303 -0.17 -11.89 7.45
N PHE A 304 1.00 -12.41 7.82
CA PHE A 304 1.28 -13.77 8.23
C PHE A 304 2.19 -13.72 9.45
N ALA A 305 1.76 -14.29 10.58
CA ALA A 305 2.54 -14.33 11.81
C ALA A 305 2.42 -15.67 12.55
N ASP A 306 3.56 -16.13 13.08
CA ASP A 306 3.76 -17.25 14.02
C ASP A 306 2.89 -18.49 13.76
N ALA A 307 2.77 -18.86 12.48
CA ALA A 307 1.95 -19.98 12.02
C ALA A 307 2.53 -20.59 10.75
N LEU A 308 2.27 -21.87 10.52
CA LEU A 308 2.32 -22.44 9.18
C LEU A 308 1.00 -22.14 8.46
N TYR A 309 1.05 -21.98 7.14
CA TYR A 309 -0.12 -21.67 6.31
C TYR A 309 -0.35 -22.77 5.26
N PRO A 310 -1.60 -23.01 4.84
CA PRO A 310 -1.90 -23.92 3.75
C PRO A 310 -1.24 -23.43 2.44
N ARG A 311 -0.97 -24.37 1.53
CA ARG A 311 -0.30 -24.15 0.24
C ARG A 311 -1.16 -24.58 -0.95
N ASP A 312 -2.47 -24.62 -0.75
CA ASP A 312 -3.42 -24.91 -1.82
C ASP A 312 -3.42 -23.78 -2.87
N LYS A 313 -3.84 -24.12 -4.09
CA LYS A 313 -3.90 -23.16 -5.20
C LYS A 313 -4.97 -22.08 -5.00
N VAL A 314 -5.88 -22.25 -4.05
CA VAL A 314 -7.05 -21.38 -3.85
C VAL A 314 -6.98 -20.74 -2.47
N VAL A 315 -6.34 -19.59 -2.38
CA VAL A 315 -6.39 -18.76 -1.18
C VAL A 315 -7.74 -18.05 -1.16
N HIS A 316 -8.70 -18.58 -0.41
CA HIS A 316 -9.98 -17.89 -0.18
C HIS A 316 -9.75 -16.72 0.78
N MET A 317 -9.83 -15.49 0.25
CA MET A 317 -9.92 -14.28 1.07
C MET A 317 -11.35 -14.18 1.62
N GLN A 318 -11.49 -14.10 2.95
CA GLN A 318 -12.76 -13.88 3.65
C GLN A 318 -12.74 -12.52 4.36
#